data_AF-A0A7X9LBU6-F1
#
_entry.id   AF-A0A7X9LBU6-F1
#
_cell.length_a   1.000
_cell.length_b   1.000
_cell.length_c   1.000
_cell.angle_alpha   90.00
_cell.angle_beta   90.00
_cell.angle_gamma   90.00
#
_symmetry.space_group_name_H-M   'P 1'
#
loop_
_entity.id
_entity.type
_entity.pdbx_description
1 polymer ?
#
loop_
_entity_poly.entity_id
_entity_poly.type
_entity_poly.pdbx_seq_one_letter_code
_entity_poly.pdbx_strand_id
1 'polypeptide(L)' 'MELRALDHPLVSHKVTLLRSVETGSPVFRQLVEELVTLLAYEATREVRVDD' A
#
# COMPACT_ATOMS: atom_id res chain seq x y z
N MET A 1 -3.29 5.79 -20.96
CA MET A 1 -3.17 5.00 -19.72
C MET A 1 -2.82 5.98 -18.62
N GLU A 2 -3.68 6.18 -17.64
CA GLU A 2 -3.36 7.02 -16.48
C GLU A 2 -2.60 6.17 -15.46
N LEU A 3 -1.48 6.69 -14.96
CA LEU A 3 -0.66 6.06 -13.93
C LEU A 3 -0.68 6.96 -12.70
N ARG A 4 -1.04 6.40 -11.55
CA ARG A 4 -0.87 7.06 -10.24
C ARG A 4 0.13 6.30 -9.41
N ALA A 5 1.20 6.99 -9.02
CA ALA A 5 2.12 6.50 -8.00
C ALA A 5 1.62 6.96 -6.62
N LEU A 6 1.54 6.05 -5.66
CA LEU A 6 1.33 6.43 -4.27
C LEU A 6 2.61 7.01 -3.69
N ASP A 7 2.65 8.33 -3.56
CA ASP A 7 3.76 9.06 -2.94
C ASP A 7 3.46 9.33 -1.46
N HIS A 8 3.69 8.32 -0.62
CA HIS A 8 3.49 8.43 0.81
C HIS A 8 4.67 7.80 1.58
N PRO A 9 5.27 8.49 2.57
CA PRO A 9 6.46 8.00 3.29
C PRO A 9 6.28 6.59 3.89
N LEU A 10 5.09 6.29 4.42
CA LEU A 10 4.79 4.95 4.96
C LEU A 10 4.80 3.86 3.87
N VAL A 11 4.35 4.16 2.65
CA VAL A 11 4.38 3.18 1.55
C VAL A 11 5.84 2.88 1.19
N SER A 12 6.67 3.91 1.04
CA SER A 12 8.10 3.73 0.76
C SER A 12 8.83 2.94 1.85
N HIS A 13 8.53 3.22 3.12
CA HIS A 13 9.06 2.48 4.25
C HIS A 13 8.64 0.99 4.22
N LYS A 14 7.35 0.69 4.01
CA LYS A 14 6.84 -0.70 3.96
C LYS A 14 7.39 -1.48 2.77
N VAL A 15 7.47 -0.85 1.59
CA VAL A 15 8.08 -1.48 0.40
C VAL A 15 9.56 -1.78 0.61
N THR A 16 10.28 -0.91 1.33
CA THR A 16 11.69 -1.17 1.69
C THR A 16 11.81 -2.44 2.53
N LEU A 17 10.96 -2.61 3.55
CA LEU A 17 10.94 -3.82 4.38
C LEU A 17 10.51 -5.06 3.59
N LEU A 18 9.49 -4.96 2.72
CA LEU A 18 9.05 -6.08 1.87
C LEU A 18 10.13 -6.59 0.92
N ARG A 19 11.05 -5.73 0.48
CA ARG A 19 12.16 -6.10 -0.42
C ARG A 19 13.34 -6.73 0.31
N SER A 20 13.42 -6.60 1.63
CA SER A 20 14.51 -7.18 2.41
C SER A 20 14.37 -8.71 2.49
N VAL A 21 15.47 -9.42 2.22
CA VAL A 21 15.54 -10.89 2.37
C VAL A 21 15.48 -11.34 3.82
N GLU A 22 15.70 -10.42 4.77
CA GLU A 22 15.59 -10.68 6.21
C GLU A 22 14.14 -10.66 6.71
N THR A 23 13.20 -10.20 5.89
CA THR A 23 11.79 -10.12 6.26
C THR A 23 11.13 -11.50 6.21
N GLY A 24 10.89 -12.07 7.39
CA GLY A 24 10.21 -13.37 7.53
C GLY A 24 8.75 -13.35 7.06
N SER A 25 8.23 -14.53 6.70
CA SER A 25 6.90 -14.69 6.11
C SER A 25 5.73 -14.08 6.90
N PRO A 26 5.68 -14.14 8.25
CA PRO A 26 4.60 -13.50 9.02
C PRO A 26 4.58 -11.98 8.83
N VAL A 27 5.75 -11.34 8.96
CA VAL A 27 5.91 -9.88 8.80
C VAL A 27 5.63 -9.46 7.36
N PHE A 28 6.08 -10.25 6.38
CA PHE A 28 5.80 -10.00 4.96
C PHE A 28 4.28 -9.92 4.70
N ARG A 29 3.51 -10.89 5.19
CA ARG A 29 2.04 -10.90 5.00
C ARG A 29 1.39 -9.68 5.63
N GLN A 30 1.79 -9.32 6.85
CA GLN A 30 1.29 -8.13 7.52
C GLN A 30 1.58 -6.85 6.71
N LEU A 31 2.81 -6.68 6.22
CA LEU A 31 3.18 -5.52 5.41
C LEU A 31 2.37 -5.43 4.10
N VAL A 32 2.06 -6.57 3.47
CA VAL A 32 1.20 -6.62 2.28
C VAL A 32 -0.22 -6.20 2.60
N GLU A 33 -0.81 -6.70 3.69
CA GLU A 33 -2.17 -6.33 4.12
C GLU A 33 -2.28 -4.81 4.39
N GLU A 34 -1.28 -4.25 5.06
CA GLU A 34 -1.21 -2.81 5.33
C GLU A 34 -1.08 -1.99 4.04
N LEU A 35 -0.27 -2.43 3.07
CA LEU A 35 -0.16 -1.76 1.77
C LEU A 35 -1.46 -1.85 0.97
N VAL A 36 -2.11 -3.01 0.92
CA VAL A 36 -3.38 -3.18 0.20
C VAL A 36 -4.45 -2.25 0.75
N THR A 37 -4.49 -2.06 2.07
CA THR A 37 -5.43 -1.12 2.70
C THR A 37 -5.19 0.32 2.23
N LEU A 38 -3.94 0.77 2.18
CA LEU A 38 -3.59 2.11 1.69
C LEU A 38 -3.90 2.26 0.19
N LEU A 39 -3.62 1.23 -0.61
CA LEU A 39 -3.95 1.22 -2.03
C LEU A 39 -5.46 1.28 -2.27
N ALA A 40 -6.25 0.53 -1.49
CA ALA A 40 -7.69 0.55 -1.58
C ALA A 40 -8.25 1.94 -1.27
N TYR A 41 -7.73 2.60 -0.22
CA TYR A 41 -8.11 3.98 0.13
C TYR A 41 -7.87 4.96 -1.01
N GLU A 42 -6.67 4.94 -1.62
CA GLU A 42 -6.37 5.83 -2.75
C GLU A 42 -7.14 5.47 -4.02
N ALA A 43 -7.39 4.17 -4.26
CA ALA A 43 -8.16 3.70 -5.41
C ALA A 43 -9.63 4.11 -5.34
N THR A 44 -10.21 4.23 -4.14
CA THR A 44 -11.60 4.65 -3.95
C THR A 44 -11.77 6.16 -3.78
N ARG A 45 -10.71 6.95 -3.91
CA ARG A 45 -10.74 8.40 -3.69
C ARG A 45 -11.75 9.16 -4.56
N GLU A 46 -12.08 8.62 -5.74
CA GLU A 46 -13.02 9.24 -6.70
C GLU A 46 -14.39 8.55 -6.72
N VAL A 47 -14.66 7.64 -5.78
CA VAL A 47 -15.97 7.02 -5.65
C VAL A 47 -16.97 8.10 -5.23
N ARG A 48 -18.04 8.25 -6.02
CA ARG A 48 -19.13 9.17 -5.71
C ARG A 48 -19.87 8.70 -4.46
N VAL A 49 -20.19 9.65 -3.60
CA VAL A 49 -21.06 9.46 -2.44
C VAL A 49 -22.39 10.17 -2.70
N ASP A 50 -23.48 9.56 -2.28
CA ASP A 50 -24.80 10.20 -2.26
C ASP A 50 -25.01 10.85 -0.88
N ASP A 51 -25.81 11.92 -0.82
CA ASP A 51 -26.18 12.63 0.43
C ASP A 51 -27.20 11.85 1.28
#